data_AF-A0A418QNS3-F1
#
_entry.id   AF-A0A418QNS3-F1
#
_cell.length_a   1.000
_cell.length_b   1.000
_cell.length_c   1.000
_cell.angle_alpha   90.00
_cell.angle_beta   90.00
_cell.angle_gamma   90.00
#
_symmetry.space_group_name_H-M   'P 1'
#
loop_
_entity.id
_entity.type
_entity.pdbx_description
1 polymer ?
#
loop_
_entity_poly.entity_id
_entity_poly.type
_entity_poly.pdbx_seq_one_letter_code
_entity_poly.pdbx_strand_id
1 'polypeptide(L)'
;MTLDLYRHGALAPSRAWAALPPEERRRRAVAAVASQDTATLLDLLEAHHVRTHGHVSPETLRKYRLGARTWLAYAADQSVKVLHPEGEDTDLWVRSLEAAGKSPASVGVLLAGARALYAALRWAKATKDTPFTDTRPRKDKRRPWDKRQPYPDADVQQLLDAAPVEMRVLLRLGSGNLTSVGW
;
A
#
# COMPACT_ATOMS: atom_id res chain seq x y z
N MET A 1 -22.59 -5.49 -22.78
CA MET A 1 -22.85 -4.07 -22.46
C MET A 1 -22.11 -3.76 -21.17
N THR A 2 -20.84 -3.36 -21.26
CA THR A 2 -19.91 -3.42 -20.10
C THR A 2 -18.83 -2.33 -20.17
N LEU A 3 -19.19 -1.11 -20.58
CA LEU A 3 -18.27 0.03 -20.66
C LEU A 3 -18.69 1.23 -19.79
N ASP A 4 -19.85 1.17 -19.11
CA ASP A 4 -20.39 2.34 -18.41
C ASP A 4 -19.88 2.51 -16.97
N LEU A 5 -19.42 1.43 -16.32
CA LEU A 5 -18.84 1.50 -14.97
C LEU A 5 -17.41 2.07 -14.93
N TYR A 6 -16.72 2.14 -16.07
CA TYR A 6 -15.34 2.67 -16.15
C TYR A 6 -15.31 4.21 -16.25
N ARG A 7 -16.47 4.86 -16.39
CA ARG A 7 -16.59 6.30 -16.62
C ARG A 7 -16.50 7.15 -15.35
N HIS A 8 -16.59 6.53 -14.16
CA HIS A 8 -16.22 7.16 -12.89
C HIS A 8 -14.80 6.74 -12.49
N GLY A 9 -13.84 6.97 -13.39
CA GLY A 9 -12.45 6.59 -13.21
C GLY A 9 -11.87 7.13 -11.90
N ALA A 10 -10.81 6.50 -11.39
CA ALA A 10 -10.07 6.82 -10.14
C ALA A 10 -9.76 8.32 -9.89
N LEU A 11 -9.96 9.17 -10.89
CA LEU A 11 -9.90 10.63 -10.81
C LEU A 11 -11.15 11.27 -10.17
N ALA A 12 -12.32 10.62 -10.11
CA ALA A 12 -13.55 11.23 -9.62
C ALA A 12 -13.50 11.57 -8.11
N PRO A 13 -13.05 10.68 -7.21
CA PRO A 13 -12.79 11.04 -5.80
C PRO A 13 -11.72 12.14 -5.68
N SER A 14 -10.67 12.06 -6.51
CA SER A 14 -9.59 13.06 -6.54
C SER A 14 -10.09 14.47 -6.90
N ARG A 15 -10.92 14.58 -7.94
CA ARG A 15 -11.54 15.84 -8.36
C ARG A 15 -12.48 16.41 -7.31
N ALA A 16 -13.27 15.56 -6.65
CA ALA A 16 -14.17 16.01 -5.58
C ALA A 16 -13.39 16.68 -4.44
N TRP A 17 -12.31 16.06 -3.96
CA TRP A 17 -11.46 16.64 -2.92
C TRP A 17 -10.66 17.86 -3.39
N ALA A 18 -10.19 17.85 -4.64
CA ALA A 18 -9.44 18.96 -5.22
C ALA A 18 -10.29 20.21 -5.43
N ALA A 19 -11.56 20.05 -5.78
CA ALA A 19 -12.52 21.13 -5.98
C ALA A 19 -12.96 21.81 -4.67
N LEU A 20 -12.82 21.13 -3.53
CA LEU A 20 -13.17 21.72 -2.23
C LEU A 20 -12.18 22.84 -1.84
N PRO A 21 -12.70 23.97 -1.31
CA PRO A 21 -11.86 24.98 -0.66
C PRO A 21 -11.03 24.36 0.48
N PRO A 22 -9.82 24.90 0.78
CA PRO A 22 -8.95 24.34 1.82
C PRO A 22 -9.62 24.18 3.19
N GLU A 23 -10.46 25.14 3.60
CA GLU A 23 -11.17 25.08 4.89
C GLU A 23 -12.24 23.98 4.91
N GLU A 24 -12.95 23.78 3.81
CA GLU A 24 -13.96 22.71 3.72
C GLU A 24 -13.29 21.32 3.65
N ARG A 25 -12.15 21.23 2.96
CA ARG A 25 -11.31 20.02 2.99
C ARG A 25 -10.86 19.69 4.41
N ARG A 26 -10.41 20.70 5.17
CA ARG A 26 -10.03 20.54 6.58
C ARG A 26 -11.20 20.08 7.43
N ARG A 27 -12.35 20.78 7.34
CA ARG A 27 -13.56 20.45 8.09
C ARG A 27 -13.99 19.01 7.84
N ARG A 28 -14.08 18.59 6.58
CA ARG A 28 -14.48 17.24 6.19
C ARG A 28 -13.51 16.18 6.68
N ALA A 29 -12.20 16.43 6.59
CA ALA A 29 -11.18 15.51 7.10
C ALA A 29 -11.24 15.36 8.63
N VAL A 30 -11.40 16.46 9.36
CA VAL A 30 -11.54 16.44 10.83
C VAL A 30 -12.82 15.72 11.26
N ALA A 31 -13.94 15.99 10.59
CA ALA A 31 -15.20 15.30 10.83
C ALA A 31 -15.07 13.79 10.58
N ALA A 32 -14.42 13.39 9.49
CA ALA A 32 -14.19 11.98 9.18
C ALA A 32 -13.31 11.27 10.21
N VAL A 33 -12.31 11.97 10.78
CA VAL A 33 -11.53 11.40 11.90
C VAL A 33 -12.41 11.24 13.15
N ALA A 34 -13.20 12.26 13.49
CA ALA A 34 -14.07 12.24 14.66
C ALA A 34 -15.13 11.13 14.59
N SER A 35 -15.69 10.89 13.40
CA SER A 35 -16.67 9.81 13.16
C SER A 35 -16.04 8.46 12.80
N GLN A 36 -14.71 8.35 12.83
CA GLN A 36 -13.95 7.16 12.41
C GLN A 36 -14.35 6.66 11.00
N ASP A 37 -14.75 7.58 10.12
CA ASP A 37 -15.14 7.28 8.74
C ASP A 37 -13.89 6.96 7.90
N THR A 38 -13.54 5.68 7.95
CA THR A 38 -12.40 5.13 7.22
C THR A 38 -12.55 5.30 5.71
N ALA A 39 -13.77 5.23 5.16
CA ALA A 39 -13.98 5.34 3.72
C ALA A 39 -13.61 6.74 3.23
N THR A 40 -14.12 7.78 3.89
CA THR A 40 -13.81 9.18 3.55
C THR A 40 -12.32 9.49 3.70
N LEU A 41 -11.65 8.94 4.71
CA LEU A 41 -10.21 9.10 4.91
C LEU A 41 -9.37 8.41 3.83
N LEU A 42 -9.79 7.23 3.38
CA LEU A 42 -9.14 6.54 2.27
C LEU A 42 -9.33 7.26 0.93
N ASP A 43 -10.49 7.88 0.71
CA ASP A 43 -10.74 8.66 -0.49
C ASP A 43 -9.90 9.96 -0.51
N LEU A 44 -9.70 10.58 0.66
CA LEU A 44 -8.76 11.70 0.82
C LEU A 44 -7.32 11.28 0.50
N LEU A 45 -6.90 10.12 1.00
CA LEU A 45 -5.57 9.54 0.72
C LEU A 45 -5.39 9.33 -0.78
N GLU A 46 -6.36 8.71 -1.45
CA GLU A 46 -6.30 8.43 -2.88
C GLU A 46 -6.24 9.73 -3.69
N ALA A 47 -7.09 10.70 -3.34
CA ALA A 47 -7.08 12.03 -3.94
C ALA A 47 -5.70 12.70 -3.86
N HIS A 48 -5.10 12.69 -2.67
CA HIS A 48 -3.76 13.23 -2.46
C HIS A 48 -2.68 12.47 -3.25
N HIS A 49 -2.77 11.14 -3.31
CA HIS A 49 -1.79 10.30 -3.97
C HIS A 49 -1.82 10.49 -5.50
N VAL A 50 -3.02 10.50 -6.10
CA VAL A 50 -3.23 10.80 -7.52
C VAL A 50 -2.75 12.20 -7.88
N ARG A 51 -3.00 13.20 -7.02
CA ARG A 51 -2.50 14.58 -7.22
C ARG A 51 -0.98 14.65 -7.25
N THR A 52 -0.32 13.84 -6.41
CA THR A 52 1.14 13.93 -6.20
C THR A 52 1.92 13.10 -7.22
N HIS A 53 1.39 11.95 -7.63
CA HIS A 53 2.09 10.98 -8.47
C HIS A 53 1.41 10.74 -9.83
N GLY A 54 0.27 11.37 -10.11
CA GLY A 54 -0.50 11.16 -11.33
C GLY A 54 -1.26 9.83 -11.35
N HIS A 55 -1.26 9.15 -12.50
CA HIS A 55 -1.89 7.84 -12.64
C HIS A 55 -1.07 6.77 -11.92
N VAL A 56 -1.66 6.17 -10.88
CA VAL A 56 -1.04 5.11 -10.08
C VAL A 56 -1.73 3.77 -10.37
N SER A 57 -0.96 2.68 -10.38
CA SER A 57 -1.51 1.33 -10.54
C SER A 57 -2.56 1.01 -9.46
N PRO A 58 -3.68 0.33 -9.82
CA PRO A 58 -4.69 -0.10 -8.86
C PRO A 58 -4.10 -0.94 -7.72
N GLU A 59 -3.09 -1.77 -8.03
CA GLU A 59 -2.46 -2.64 -7.05
C GLU A 59 -1.61 -1.85 -6.04
N THR A 60 -0.99 -0.76 -6.48
CA THR A 60 -0.27 0.16 -5.60
C THR A 60 -1.25 0.86 -4.66
N LEU A 61 -2.34 1.43 -5.19
CA LEU A 61 -3.38 2.07 -4.37
C LEU A 61 -4.00 1.10 -3.36
N ARG A 62 -4.23 -0.16 -3.76
CA ARG A 62 -4.72 -1.21 -2.86
C ARG A 62 -3.82 -1.41 -1.64
N LYS A 63 -2.50 -1.40 -1.83
CA LYS A 63 -1.51 -1.54 -0.74
C LYS A 63 -1.50 -0.33 0.19
N TYR A 64 -1.57 0.89 -0.36
CA TYR A 64 -1.65 2.10 0.46
C TYR A 64 -2.97 2.16 1.26
N ARG A 65 -4.11 1.84 0.63
CA ARG A 65 -5.41 1.74 1.31
C ARG A 65 -5.38 0.69 2.42
N LEU A 66 -4.75 -0.46 2.17
CA LEU A 66 -4.58 -1.49 3.19
C LEU A 66 -3.79 -0.96 4.40
N GLY A 67 -2.62 -0.35 4.18
CA GLY A 67 -1.80 0.18 5.27
C GLY A 67 -2.50 1.27 6.08
N ALA A 68 -3.15 2.22 5.41
CA ALA A 68 -3.91 3.28 6.07
C ALA A 68 -5.08 2.73 6.89
N ARG A 69 -5.85 1.77 6.33
CA ARG A 69 -6.95 1.11 7.05
C ARG A 69 -6.46 0.34 8.26
N THR A 70 -5.35 -0.39 8.14
CA THR A 70 -4.77 -1.14 9.27
C THR A 70 -4.32 -0.22 10.40
N TRP A 71 -3.77 0.96 10.09
CA TRP A 71 -3.48 1.97 11.10
C TRP A 71 -4.75 2.54 11.74
N LEU A 72 -5.74 2.94 10.94
CA LEU A 72 -6.98 3.51 11.44
C LEU A 72 -7.75 2.55 12.37
N ALA A 73 -7.76 1.26 12.05
CA ALA A 73 -8.33 0.23 12.91
C ALA A 73 -7.56 0.13 14.24
N TYR A 74 -6.24 0.07 14.21
CA TYR A 74 -5.43 0.07 15.44
C TYR A 74 -5.67 1.32 16.29
N ALA A 75 -5.72 2.50 15.66
CA ALA A 75 -5.97 3.75 16.34
C ALA A 75 -7.36 3.79 16.99
N ALA A 76 -8.38 3.19 16.34
CA ALA A 76 -9.70 3.02 16.93
C ALA A 76 -9.66 2.09 18.15
N ASP A 77 -9.04 0.92 18.01
CA ASP A 77 -8.98 -0.10 19.06
C ASP A 77 -8.18 0.37 20.30
N GLN A 78 -7.11 1.14 20.09
CA GLN A 78 -6.24 1.65 21.15
C GLN A 78 -6.58 3.09 21.56
N SER A 79 -7.67 3.67 21.04
CA SER A 79 -8.09 5.06 21.33
C SER A 79 -7.01 6.13 21.06
N VAL A 80 -6.17 5.90 20.04
CA VAL A 80 -5.11 6.83 19.63
C VAL A 80 -5.72 8.07 18.99
N LYS A 81 -5.20 9.25 19.36
CA LYS A 81 -5.61 10.53 18.76
C LYS A 81 -5.04 10.66 17.34
N VAL A 82 -5.78 10.21 16.33
CA VAL A 82 -5.29 10.16 14.92
C VAL A 82 -4.77 11.52 14.41
N LEU A 83 -5.35 12.66 14.81
CA LEU A 83 -4.86 13.97 14.38
C LEU A 83 -3.56 14.42 15.07
N HIS A 84 -3.25 13.86 16.24
CA HIS A 84 -2.08 14.18 17.05
C HIS A 84 -1.60 12.94 17.83
N PRO A 85 -1.12 11.90 17.13
CA PRO A 85 -0.65 10.70 17.80
C PRO A 85 0.73 10.95 18.41
N GLU A 86 1.03 10.25 19.49
CA GLU A 86 2.32 10.32 20.16
C GLU A 86 3.34 9.42 19.42
N GLY A 87 4.63 9.67 19.63
CA GLY A 87 5.68 8.83 19.04
C GLY A 87 5.60 7.37 19.51
N GLU A 88 5.17 7.16 20.76
CA GLU A 88 4.98 5.82 21.32
C GLU A 88 3.85 5.05 20.62
N ASP A 89 2.76 5.72 20.22
CA ASP A 89 1.63 5.08 19.55
C ASP A 89 2.05 4.44 18.21
N THR A 90 2.92 5.11 17.47
CA THR A 90 3.41 4.62 16.17
C THR A 90 4.41 3.49 16.32
N ASP A 91 5.26 3.55 17.34
CA ASP A 91 6.19 2.48 17.68
C ASP A 91 5.46 1.23 18.16
N LEU A 92 4.49 1.38 19.08
CA LEU A 92 3.66 0.28 19.58
C LEU A 92 2.87 -0.40 18.46
N TRP A 93 2.36 0.37 17.49
CA TRP A 93 1.72 -0.20 16.31
C TRP A 93 2.69 -1.04 15.47
N VAL A 94 3.90 -0.56 15.23
CA VAL A 94 4.90 -1.36 14.49
C VAL A 94 5.27 -2.62 15.27
N ARG A 95 5.42 -2.53 16.60
CA ARG A 95 5.71 -3.69 17.45
C ARG A 95 4.56 -4.70 17.45
N SER A 96 3.30 -4.26 17.43
CA SER A 96 2.14 -5.16 17.37
C SER A 96 2.06 -5.89 16.02
N LEU A 97 2.40 -5.23 14.92
CA LEU A 97 2.49 -5.89 13.60
C LEU A 97 3.60 -6.95 13.55
N GLU A 98 4.75 -6.68 14.17
CA GLU A 98 5.85 -7.64 14.29
C GLU A 98 5.48 -8.82 15.20
N ALA A 99 4.82 -8.56 16.33
CA ALA A 99 4.32 -9.57 17.24
C ALA A 99 3.26 -10.47 16.58
N ALA A 100 2.45 -9.91 15.68
CA ALA A 100 1.52 -10.65 14.83
C ALA A 100 2.20 -11.46 13.70
N GLY A 101 3.53 -11.56 13.70
CA GLY A 101 4.29 -12.39 12.77
C GLY A 101 4.43 -11.83 11.35
N LYS A 102 4.13 -10.54 11.13
CA LYS A 102 4.28 -9.94 9.80
C LYS A 102 5.77 -9.80 9.43
N SER A 103 6.08 -10.09 8.17
CA SER A 103 7.44 -9.90 7.66
C SER A 103 7.85 -8.41 7.69
N PRO A 104 9.14 -8.09 7.86
CA PRO A 104 9.62 -6.71 7.81
C PRO A 104 9.21 -5.95 6.54
N ALA A 105 9.19 -6.64 5.39
CA ALA A 105 8.76 -6.08 4.13
C ALA A 105 7.25 -5.72 4.15
N SER A 106 6.42 -6.59 4.71
CA SER A 106 4.99 -6.34 4.89
C SER A 106 4.74 -5.16 5.82
N VAL A 107 5.46 -5.07 6.94
CA VAL A 107 5.38 -3.92 7.85
C VAL A 107 5.78 -2.63 7.14
N GLY A 108 6.84 -2.66 6.32
CA GLY A 108 7.24 -1.51 5.49
C GLY A 108 6.15 -1.04 4.53
N VAL A 109 5.41 -1.96 3.91
CA VAL A 109 4.26 -1.62 3.04
C VAL A 109 3.13 -0.98 3.82
N LEU A 110 2.78 -1.51 5.00
CA LEU A 110 1.73 -0.95 5.85
C LEU A 110 2.12 0.46 6.34
N LEU A 111 3.37 0.64 6.73
CA LEU A 111 3.93 1.93 7.17
C LEU A 111 3.92 2.96 6.05
N ALA A 112 4.19 2.56 4.80
CA ALA A 112 4.06 3.44 3.65
C ALA A 112 2.61 3.93 3.45
N GLY A 113 1.62 3.04 3.66
CA GLY A 113 0.20 3.38 3.68
C GLY A 113 -0.14 4.43 4.74
N ALA A 114 0.27 4.20 5.98
CA ALA A 114 0.03 5.13 7.08
C ALA A 114 0.72 6.49 6.87
N ARG A 115 1.96 6.51 6.40
CA ARG A 115 2.67 7.76 6.03
C ARG A 115 1.93 8.54 4.95
N ALA A 116 1.40 7.86 3.93
CA ALA A 116 0.63 8.50 2.88
C ALA A 116 -0.68 9.11 3.41
N LEU A 117 -1.33 8.46 4.38
CA LEU A 117 -2.51 9.02 5.06
C LEU A 117 -2.18 10.34 5.75
N TYR A 118 -1.09 10.40 6.54
CA TYR A 118 -0.70 11.63 7.21
C TYR A 118 -0.27 12.72 6.22
N ALA A 119 0.36 12.37 5.10
CA ALA A 119 0.63 13.32 4.02
C ALA A 119 -0.69 13.92 3.45
N ALA A 120 -1.71 13.09 3.27
CA ALA A 120 -3.03 13.55 2.81
C ALA A 120 -3.76 14.41 3.85
N LEU A 121 -3.70 14.05 5.14
CA LEU A 121 -4.26 14.85 6.23
C LEU A 121 -3.57 16.21 6.37
N ARG A 122 -2.25 16.28 6.16
CA ARG A 122 -1.52 17.55 6.10
C ARG A 122 -1.91 18.39 4.88
N TRP A 123 -2.11 17.77 3.72
CA TRP A 123 -2.64 18.45 2.54
C TRP A 123 -4.06 19.02 2.78
N ALA A 124 -4.87 18.32 3.58
CA ALA A 124 -6.15 18.81 4.07
C ALA A 124 -6.05 19.86 5.19
N LYS A 125 -4.85 20.18 5.69
CA LYS A 125 -4.61 21.01 6.89
C LYS A 125 -5.32 20.50 8.16
N ALA A 126 -5.66 19.21 8.20
CA ALA A 126 -6.32 18.58 9.35
C ALA A 126 -5.34 18.31 10.50
N THR A 127 -4.07 18.02 10.17
CA THR A 127 -2.96 17.88 11.12
C THR A 127 -1.72 18.58 10.56
N LYS A 128 -0.76 18.87 11.44
CA LYS A 128 0.60 19.28 11.05
C LYS A 128 1.62 18.17 11.28
N ASP A 129 1.21 17.08 11.92
CA ASP A 129 2.14 16.10 12.46
C ASP A 129 2.65 15.11 11.42
N THR A 130 3.82 14.56 11.71
CA THR A 130 4.51 13.57 10.88
C THR A 130 4.96 12.38 11.74
N PRO A 131 4.01 11.66 12.37
CA PRO A 131 4.30 10.77 13.50
C PRO A 131 5.06 9.49 13.13
N PHE A 132 5.11 9.18 11.83
CA PHE A 132 5.82 8.02 11.28
C PHE A 132 7.21 8.37 10.70
N THR A 133 7.72 9.58 10.92
CA THR A 133 9.03 9.98 10.38
C THR A 133 10.15 9.14 10.98
N ASP A 134 10.13 8.94 12.30
CA ASP A 134 11.20 8.24 13.03
C ASP A 134 10.91 6.75 13.25
N THR A 135 9.66 6.31 13.10
CA THR A 135 9.25 4.92 13.22
C THR A 135 9.88 4.05 12.12
N ARG A 136 10.62 3.01 12.50
CA ARG A 136 11.25 2.09 11.55
C ARG A 136 10.90 0.63 11.86
N PRO A 137 10.56 -0.18 10.84
CA PRO A 137 10.39 -1.62 11.03
C PRO A 137 11.74 -2.26 11.38
N ARG A 138 11.69 -3.40 12.08
CA ARG A 138 12.87 -4.22 12.35
C ARG A 138 13.58 -4.54 11.03
N LYS A 139 14.90 -4.36 11.02
CA LYS A 139 15.72 -4.64 9.85
C LYS A 139 15.62 -6.12 9.47
N ASP A 140 15.26 -6.38 8.21
CA ASP A 140 15.33 -7.73 7.65
C ASP A 140 16.80 -8.16 7.54
N LYS A 141 17.14 -9.27 8.19
CA LYS A 141 18.50 -9.81 8.19
C LYS A 141 18.78 -10.72 7.00
N ARG A 142 17.75 -11.15 6.25
CA ARG A 142 17.91 -11.99 5.05
C ARG A 142 18.52 -11.16 3.93
N ARG A 143 19.59 -11.67 3.31
CA ARG A 143 20.24 -10.95 2.20
C ARG A 143 19.26 -10.94 1.00
N PRO A 144 19.26 -9.90 0.15
CA PRO A 144 18.31 -9.80 -0.96
C PRO A 144 18.31 -11.02 -1.90
N TRP A 145 19.47 -11.66 -2.11
CA TRP A 145 19.60 -12.85 -2.94
C TRP A 145 19.03 -14.12 -2.29
N ASP A 146 18.92 -14.18 -0.96
CA ASP A 146 18.26 -15.29 -0.27
C ASP A 146 16.74 -15.28 -0.47
N LYS A 147 16.16 -14.13 -0.86
CA LYS A 147 14.71 -13.97 -1.06
C LYS A 147 14.24 -14.29 -2.48
N ARG A 148 15.18 -14.36 -3.43
CA ARG A 148 14.92 -14.52 -4.86
C ARG A 148 15.89 -15.54 -5.43
N GLN A 149 15.93 -16.72 -4.81
CA GLN A 149 16.69 -17.81 -5.42
C GLN A 149 16.04 -18.19 -6.76
N PRO A 150 16.84 -18.37 -7.82
CA PRO A 150 16.35 -19.01 -9.03
C PRO A 150 15.69 -20.34 -8.70
N TYR A 151 14.63 -20.70 -9.42
CA TYR A 151 14.07 -22.04 -9.30
C TYR A 151 15.17 -23.06 -9.67
N PRO A 152 15.33 -24.15 -8.90
CA PRO A 152 16.24 -25.23 -9.27
C PRO A 152 15.90 -25.76 -10.67
N ASP A 153 16.92 -26.09 -11.47
CA ASP A 153 16.71 -26.59 -12.84
C ASP A 153 15.80 -27.84 -12.88
N ALA A 154 15.88 -28.68 -11.85
CA ALA A 154 15.02 -29.85 -11.71
C ALA A 154 13.53 -29.48 -11.58
N ASP A 155 13.20 -28.46 -10.80
CA ASP A 155 11.82 -28.00 -10.61
C ASP A 155 11.29 -27.35 -11.89
N VAL A 156 12.14 -26.60 -12.61
CA VAL A 156 11.80 -26.02 -13.91
C VAL A 156 11.53 -27.11 -14.95
N GLN A 157 12.33 -28.18 -14.96
CA GLN A 157 12.15 -29.30 -15.88
C GLN A 157 10.85 -30.06 -15.61
N GLN A 158 10.52 -30.33 -14.34
CA GLN A 158 9.24 -30.95 -13.97
C GLN A 158 8.05 -30.10 -14.43
N LEU A 159 8.16 -28.77 -14.31
CA LEU A 159 7.12 -27.85 -14.77
C LEU A 159 6.97 -27.85 -16.30
N LEU A 160 8.08 -27.96 -17.03
CA LEU A 160 8.07 -28.09 -18.49
C LEU A 160 7.44 -29.40 -18.96
N ASP A 161 7.73 -30.51 -18.27
CA ASP A 161 7.21 -31.82 -18.63
C ASP A 161 5.69 -31.92 -18.41
N ALA A 162 5.19 -31.31 -17.33
CA ALA A 162 3.77 -31.29 -16.99
C ALA A 162 2.96 -30.19 -17.71
N ALA A 163 3.62 -29.17 -18.29
CA ALA A 163 2.95 -28.04 -18.91
C ALA A 163 2.42 -28.37 -20.33
N PRO A 164 1.27 -27.80 -20.74
CA PRO A 164 0.83 -27.79 -22.13
C PRO A 164 1.76 -26.95 -23.01
N VAL A 165 1.73 -27.19 -24.32
CA VAL A 165 2.73 -26.68 -25.28
C VAL A 165 2.88 -25.16 -25.24
N GLU A 166 1.80 -24.42 -25.07
CA GLU A 166 1.76 -22.97 -25.03
C GLU A 166 2.47 -22.41 -23.79
N MET A 167 2.33 -23.12 -22.66
CA MET A 167 2.95 -22.74 -21.39
C MET A 167 4.44 -23.09 -21.38
N ARG A 168 4.87 -24.15 -22.09
CA ARG A 168 6.30 -24.49 -22.23
C ARG A 168 7.11 -23.36 -22.87
N VAL A 169 6.53 -22.66 -23.85
CA VAL A 169 7.17 -21.50 -24.49
C VAL A 169 7.39 -20.38 -23.46
N LEU A 170 6.37 -20.05 -22.68
CA LEU A 170 6.46 -19.01 -21.65
C LEU A 170 7.47 -19.38 -20.54
N LEU A 171 7.50 -20.65 -20.13
CA LEU A 171 8.44 -21.15 -19.13
C LEU A 171 9.89 -21.12 -19.63
N ARG A 172 10.13 -21.41 -20.92
CA ARG A 172 11.46 -21.32 -21.54
C ARG A 172 11.94 -19.87 -21.65
N LEU A 173 11.03 -18.93 -21.90
CA LEU A 173 11.31 -17.49 -21.92
C LEU A 173 11.57 -16.93 -20.51
N GLY A 174 10.83 -17.41 -19.51
CA GLY A 174 10.93 -16.95 -18.12
C GLY A 174 12.12 -17.51 -17.34
N SER A 175 12.63 -18.70 -17.70
CA SER A 175 13.76 -19.35 -17.02
C SER A 175 15.14 -18.90 -17.52
N GLY A 176 15.21 -18.06 -18.56
CA GLY A 176 16.47 -17.57 -19.12
C GLY A 176 17.28 -18.61 -19.92
N ASN A 177 16.82 -19.87 -20.00
CA ASN A 177 17.49 -20.96 -20.72
C ASN A 177 17.09 -21.00 -22.21
N LEU A 178 17.42 -19.94 -22.97
CA LEU A 178 17.35 -19.95 -24.43
C LEU A 178 18.58 -20.59 -25.11
N THR A 179 19.58 -21.02 -24.35
CA THR A 179 20.83 -21.59 -24.87
C THR A 179 20.94 -23.09 -24.64
N SER A 180 20.17 -23.88 -25.39
CA SER A 180 20.54 -25.23 -25.88
C SER A 180 19.35 -25.87 -26.59
N VAL A 181 19.04 -25.40 -27.78
CA VAL A 181 18.37 -26.25 -28.77
C VAL A 181 19.41 -26.47 -29.85
N GLY A 182 20.20 -27.54 -29.67
CA GLY A 182 20.96 -28.12 -30.76
C GLY A 182 19.98 -28.67 -31.78
N TRP A 183 20.15 -28.26 -33.03
CA TRP A 183 19.61 -28.92 -34.20
C TRP A 183 20.30 -30.26 -34.42
#